data_AF-A0A0M9GQT9-F1
#
_entry.id   AF-A0A0M9GQT9-F1
#
_cell.length_a   1.000
_cell.length_b   1.000
_cell.length_c   1.000
_cell.angle_alpha   90.00
_cell.angle_beta   90.00
_cell.angle_gamma   90.00
#
_symmetry.space_group_name_H-M   'P 1'
#
loop_
_entity.id
_entity.type
_entity.pdbx_description
1 polymer ?
#
loop_
_entity_poly.entity_id
_entity_poly.type
_entity_poly.pdbx_seq_one_letter_code
_entity_poly.pdbx_strand_id
1 'polypeptide(L)'
;MDCAIQYNHENLKILQASKDHFGSHLKLEVTFPDGTIVIRWGLDDIDYLKIIDIVKSNYFDSLEKDYYFELMPYVVVSLDKPYGQQKLLANLRCIEPKKAAKIQFECSDRFAGNLEWFKKEVRCLQDLDHLRWEKLKD
;
A
#
# COMPACT_ATOMS: atom_id res chain seq x y z
N MET A 1 -21.22 14.69 11.58
CA MET A 1 -20.09 14.06 12.30
C MET A 1 -18.85 14.64 11.69
N ASP A 2 -18.21 15.57 12.40
CA ASP A 2 -17.01 16.25 11.93
C ASP A 2 -15.82 15.31 12.11
N CYS A 3 -15.18 14.94 11.00
CA CYS A 3 -13.95 14.15 11.02
C CYS A 3 -12.82 15.06 11.53
N ALA A 4 -12.32 14.80 12.73
CA ALA A 4 -11.16 15.50 13.25
C ALA A 4 -9.95 15.22 12.34
N ILE A 5 -9.41 16.27 11.74
CA ILE A 5 -8.24 16.19 10.86
C ILE A 5 -7.01 15.95 11.73
N GLN A 6 -6.56 14.70 11.83
CA GLN A 6 -5.22 14.38 12.32
C GLN A 6 -4.51 13.51 11.29
N TYR A 7 -3.40 14.05 10.76
CA TYR A 7 -2.52 13.38 9.81
C TYR A 7 -1.68 12.30 10.52
N ASN A 8 -2.27 11.15 10.82
CA ASN A 8 -1.52 9.92 11.12
C ASN A 8 -1.97 8.81 10.16
N HIS A 9 -1.67 8.99 8.86
CA HIS A 9 -1.91 7.99 7.82
C HIS A 9 -0.89 6.85 7.87
N GLU A 10 -0.54 6.36 9.05
CA GLU A 10 0.70 5.57 9.18
C GLU A 10 0.54 4.11 8.78
N ASN A 11 -0.67 3.56 8.73
CA ASN A 11 -0.84 2.11 8.68
C ASN A 11 -1.75 1.69 7.50
N LEU A 12 -1.16 1.55 6.30
CA LEU A 12 -1.75 0.72 5.22
C LEU A 12 -1.09 -0.66 5.28
N LYS A 13 -1.51 -1.47 6.25
CA LYS A 13 -0.93 -2.80 6.46
C LYS A 13 -1.38 -3.75 5.37
N ILE A 14 -0.44 -4.41 4.72
CA ILE A 14 -0.70 -5.42 3.70
C ILE A 14 -1.05 -6.73 4.42
N LEU A 15 -2.32 -7.13 4.36
CA LEU A 15 -2.76 -8.42 4.86
C LEU A 15 -2.54 -9.53 3.84
N GLN A 16 -2.70 -9.21 2.55
CA GLN A 16 -2.57 -10.17 1.47
C GLN A 16 -2.33 -9.44 0.13
N ALA A 17 -1.53 -10.05 -0.74
CA ALA A 17 -1.47 -9.72 -2.16
C ALA A 17 -1.94 -10.96 -2.95
N SER A 18 -2.96 -10.83 -3.79
CA SER A 18 -3.48 -11.96 -4.54
C SER A 18 -4.18 -11.54 -5.84
N LYS A 19 -4.62 -12.51 -6.64
CA LYS A 19 -5.48 -12.28 -7.81
C LYS A 19 -6.80 -13.01 -7.61
N ASP A 20 -7.89 -12.33 -7.91
CA ASP A 20 -9.23 -12.89 -8.02
C ASP A 20 -9.78 -12.65 -9.45
N HIS A 21 -11.05 -12.94 -9.68
CA HIS A 21 -11.68 -12.75 -10.98
C HIS A 21 -11.85 -11.24 -11.35
N PHE A 22 -11.77 -10.33 -10.38
CA PHE A 22 -11.69 -8.88 -10.61
C PHE A 22 -10.25 -8.40 -10.89
N GLY A 23 -9.26 -9.28 -10.77
CA GLY A 23 -7.86 -9.04 -11.09
C GLY A 23 -6.94 -8.95 -9.87
N SER A 24 -5.73 -8.43 -10.11
CA SER A 24 -4.68 -8.29 -9.10
C SER A 24 -5.06 -7.25 -8.04
N HIS A 25 -4.80 -7.55 -6.76
CA HIS A 25 -5.14 -6.64 -5.66
C HIS A 25 -4.31 -6.85 -4.40
N LEU A 26 -4.34 -5.84 -3.52
CA LEU A 26 -3.98 -5.96 -2.12
C LEU A 26 -5.24 -5.97 -1.26
N LYS A 27 -5.23 -6.80 -0.23
CA LYS A 27 -6.09 -6.66 0.93
C LYS A 27 -5.34 -5.81 1.95
N LEU A 28 -5.81 -4.59 2.16
CA LEU A 28 -5.16 -3.63 3.05
C LEU A 28 -6.00 -3.42 4.30
N GLU A 29 -5.37 -3.45 5.46
CA GLU A 29 -5.93 -2.92 6.69
C GLU A 29 -5.48 -1.47 6.83
N VAL A 30 -6.45 -0.56 6.94
CA VAL A 30 -6.23 0.88 7.06
C VAL A 30 -6.77 1.33 8.41
N THR A 31 -5.92 2.00 9.18
CA THR A 31 -6.28 2.52 10.51
C THR A 31 -6.36 4.04 10.50
N PHE A 32 -7.47 4.56 11.04
CA PHE A 32 -7.74 5.96 11.29
C PHE A 32 -8.10 6.16 12.78
N PRO A 33 -8.17 7.40 13.28
CA PRO A 33 -8.63 7.66 14.64
C PRO A 33 -10.07 7.19 14.93
N ASP A 34 -10.93 7.14 13.90
CA ASP A 34 -12.32 6.66 13.99
C ASP A 34 -12.46 5.13 13.84
N GLY A 35 -11.35 4.40 13.61
CA GLY A 35 -11.30 2.95 13.65
C GLY A 35 -10.46 2.32 12.53
N THR A 36 -10.73 1.05 12.25
CA THR A 36 -10.00 0.27 11.25
C THR A 36 -10.95 -0.27 10.18
N ILE A 37 -10.54 -0.22 8.92
CA ILE A 37 -11.25 -0.80 7.79
C ILE A 37 -10.33 -1.70 6.97
N VAL A 38 -10.87 -2.81 6.47
CA VAL A 38 -10.18 -3.65 5.49
C VAL A 38 -10.74 -3.34 4.11
N ILE A 39 -9.86 -2.95 3.19
CA ILE A 39 -10.21 -2.55 1.83
C ILE A 39 -9.57 -3.47 0.78
N ARG A 40 -10.20 -3.51 -0.39
CA ARG A 40 -9.63 -4.08 -1.62
C ARG A 40 -8.97 -2.97 -2.42
N TRP A 41 -7.65 -3.04 -2.56
CA TRP A 41 -6.88 -2.09 -3.37
C TRP A 41 -6.49 -2.73 -4.69
N GLY A 42 -7.08 -2.27 -5.80
CA GLY A 42 -6.78 -2.78 -7.13
C GLY A 42 -5.35 -2.47 -7.56
N LEU A 43 -4.69 -3.46 -8.18
CA LEU A 43 -3.37 -3.33 -8.77
C LEU A 43 -3.44 -3.62 -10.26
N ASP A 44 -2.54 -3.02 -11.03
CA ASP A 44 -2.20 -3.57 -12.33
C ASP A 44 -1.23 -4.77 -12.17
N ASP A 45 -0.97 -5.47 -13.27
CA ASP A 45 -0.13 -6.65 -13.24
C ASP A 45 1.35 -6.33 -12.95
N ILE A 46 1.83 -5.15 -13.34
CA ILE A 46 3.24 -4.76 -13.17
C ILE A 46 3.51 -4.51 -11.68
N ASP A 47 2.66 -3.73 -11.02
CA ASP A 47 2.78 -3.42 -9.60
C ASP A 47 2.53 -4.66 -8.75
N TYR A 48 1.58 -5.52 -9.16
CA TYR A 48 1.34 -6.80 -8.49
C TYR A 48 2.57 -7.69 -8.45
N LEU A 49 3.26 -7.87 -9.59
CA LEU A 49 4.46 -8.69 -9.64
C LEU A 49 5.55 -8.15 -8.72
N LYS A 50 5.79 -6.83 -8.76
CA LYS A 50 6.78 -6.18 -7.89
C LYS A 50 6.45 -6.34 -6.41
N ILE A 51 5.18 -6.13 -6.03
CA ILE A 51 4.76 -6.25 -4.62
C ILE A 51 4.82 -7.70 -4.15
N ILE A 52 4.42 -8.67 -4.98
CA ILE A 52 4.53 -10.09 -4.64
C ILE A 52 5.99 -10.49 -4.45
N ASP A 53 6.88 -10.06 -5.34
CA ASP A 53 8.30 -10.35 -5.22
C ASP A 53 8.86 -9.76 -3.93
N ILE A 54 8.43 -8.55 -3.54
CA ILE A 54 8.80 -7.94 -2.26
C ILE A 54 8.24 -8.75 -1.08
N VAL A 55 6.93 -9.01 -1.05
CA VAL A 55 6.28 -9.68 0.08
C VAL A 55 6.75 -11.12 0.27
N LYS A 56 7.15 -11.80 -0.82
CA LYS A 56 7.72 -13.16 -0.77
C LYS A 56 9.23 -13.19 -0.51
N SER A 57 9.91 -12.07 -0.67
CA SER A 57 11.34 -12.02 -0.37
C SER A 57 11.55 -12.00 1.13
N ASN A 58 12.46 -12.84 1.61
CA ASN A 58 12.90 -12.80 3.00
C ASN A 58 13.77 -11.55 3.22
N TYR A 59 13.14 -10.43 3.58
CA TYR A 59 13.85 -9.19 3.93
C TYR A 59 14.53 -9.27 5.30
N PHE A 60 14.06 -10.19 6.14
CA PHE A 60 14.63 -10.53 7.43
C PHE A 60 14.82 -12.05 7.50
N ASP A 61 15.66 -12.52 8.42
CA ASP A 61 15.98 -13.95 8.54
C ASP A 61 14.70 -14.79 8.66
N SER A 62 14.61 -15.86 7.85
CA SER A 62 13.44 -16.74 7.66
C SER A 62 12.87 -17.43 8.93
N LEU A 63 13.42 -17.14 10.09
CA LEU A 63 13.01 -17.66 11.40
C LEU A 63 12.13 -16.67 12.19
N GLU A 64 12.08 -15.39 11.80
CA GLU A 64 11.22 -14.40 12.45
C GLU A 64 9.78 -14.52 11.90
N LYS A 65 8.83 -14.88 12.77
CA LYS A 65 7.44 -15.22 12.38
C LYS A 65 6.46 -14.05 12.42
N ASP A 66 6.88 -12.89 12.91
CA ASP A 66 5.98 -11.80 13.28
C ASP A 66 6.20 -10.51 12.47
N TYR A 67 6.86 -10.61 11.31
CA TYR A 67 7.02 -9.45 10.43
C TYR A 67 5.78 -9.20 9.57
N TYR A 68 5.53 -7.94 9.25
CA TYR A 68 4.46 -7.53 8.36
C TYR A 68 4.89 -6.39 7.45
N PHE A 69 4.15 -6.17 6.37
CA PHE A 69 4.42 -5.10 5.42
C PHE A 69 3.38 -3.98 5.52
N GLU A 70 3.83 -2.75 5.34
CA GLU A 70 2.99 -1.56 5.18
C GLU A 70 3.28 -0.87 3.87
N LEU A 71 2.23 -0.39 3.20
CA LEU A 71 2.33 0.49 2.05
C LEU A 71 2.47 1.95 2.52
N MET A 72 3.47 2.66 1.99
CA MET A 72 3.63 4.08 2.27
C MET A 72 2.70 4.91 1.37
N PRO A 73 1.87 5.81 1.92
CA PRO A 73 0.96 6.65 1.15
C PRO A 73 1.69 7.86 0.52
N TYR A 74 2.82 7.64 -0.15
CA TYR A 74 3.52 8.66 -0.92
C TYR A 74 4.37 8.06 -2.05
N VAL A 75 4.58 8.88 -3.08
CA VAL A 75 5.40 8.58 -4.25
C VAL A 75 6.56 9.55 -4.31
N VAL A 76 7.71 9.08 -4.79
CA VAL A 76 8.87 9.90 -5.08
C VAL A 76 9.10 9.91 -6.59
N VAL A 77 9.35 11.09 -7.17
CA VAL A 77 9.75 11.21 -8.56
C VAL A 77 11.28 11.12 -8.63
N SER A 78 11.79 10.20 -9.43
CA SER A 78 13.21 10.08 -9.75
C SER A 78 13.46 10.39 -11.22
N LEU A 79 14.49 11.18 -11.51
CA LEU A 79 14.95 11.45 -12.87
C LEU A 79 16.07 10.47 -13.20
N ASP A 80 15.84 9.60 -14.19
CA ASP A 80 16.90 8.76 -14.73
C ASP A 80 17.80 9.61 -15.63
N LYS A 81 18.88 10.14 -15.03
CA LYS A 81 19.82 11.10 -15.64
C LYS A 81 20.34 10.73 -17.05
N PRO A 82 20.59 9.45 -17.41
CA PRO A 82 21.05 9.11 -18.76
C PRO A 82 19.96 9.12 -19.84
N TYR A 83 18.66 9.00 -19.52
CA TYR A 83 17.59 8.85 -20.53
C TYR A 83 16.46 9.87 -20.44
N GLY A 84 16.48 10.76 -19.43
CA GLY A 84 15.45 11.78 -19.23
C GLY A 84 14.07 11.21 -18.87
N GLN A 85 13.97 9.92 -18.60
CA GLN A 85 12.72 9.28 -18.19
C GLN A 85 12.48 9.52 -16.70
N GLN A 86 11.27 9.98 -16.39
CA GLN A 86 10.79 10.09 -15.02
C GLN A 86 10.32 8.73 -14.55
N LYS A 87 10.78 8.31 -13.37
CA LYS A 87 10.34 7.10 -12.67
C LYS A 87 9.56 7.50 -11.43
N LEU A 88 8.40 6.89 -11.25
CA LEU A 88 7.62 7.01 -10.02
C LEU A 88 8.02 5.89 -9.08
N LEU A 89 8.43 6.24 -7.87
CA LEU A 89 8.94 5.30 -6.88
C LEU A 89 8.00 5.25 -5.68
N ALA A 90 7.36 4.10 -5.48
CA ALA A 90 6.59 3.78 -4.29
C ALA A 90 7.48 3.07 -3.25
N ASN A 91 6.97 2.99 -2.02
CA ASN A 91 7.73 2.41 -0.91
C ASN A 91 6.85 1.49 -0.07
N LEU A 92 7.39 0.33 0.28
CA LEU A 92 6.88 -0.53 1.35
C LEU A 92 7.80 -0.41 2.58
N ARG A 93 7.24 -0.58 3.77
CA ARG A 93 8.01 -0.87 4.99
C ARG A 93 7.79 -2.31 5.38
N CYS A 94 8.86 -3.08 5.55
CA CYS A 94 8.82 -4.35 6.26
C CYS A 94 9.13 -4.07 7.73
N ILE A 95 8.25 -4.46 8.65
CA ILE A 95 8.34 -4.13 10.07
C ILE A 95 8.43 -5.42 10.88
N GLU A 96 9.39 -5.45 11.79
CA GLU A 96 9.55 -6.42 12.86
C GLU A 96 9.54 -5.70 14.22
N PRO A 97 9.28 -6.39 15.34
CA PRO A 97 9.12 -5.75 16.65
C PRO A 97 10.27 -4.81 17.08
N LYS A 98 11.48 -4.98 16.51
CA LYS A 98 12.67 -4.19 16.86
C LYS A 98 13.32 -3.44 15.71
N LYS A 99 12.85 -3.58 14.47
CA LYS A 99 13.48 -2.98 13.28
C LYS A 99 12.48 -2.81 12.15
N ALA A 100 12.74 -1.87 11.25
CA ALA A 100 11.98 -1.70 10.02
C ALA A 100 12.93 -1.48 8.84
N ALA A 101 12.59 -2.06 7.69
CA ALA A 101 13.31 -1.86 6.43
C ALA A 101 12.40 -1.18 5.42
N LYS A 102 12.90 -0.11 4.78
CA LYS A 102 12.19 0.57 3.69
C LYS A 102 12.62 -0.02 2.36
N ILE A 103 11.64 -0.41 1.55
CA ILE A 103 11.84 -1.09 0.27
C ILE A 103 11.22 -0.20 -0.79
N GLN A 104 12.05 0.32 -1.68
CA GLN A 104 11.63 1.19 -2.77
C GLN A 104 11.50 0.39 -4.06
N PHE A 105 10.45 0.66 -4.83
CA PHE A 105 10.24 0.05 -6.14
C PHE A 105 9.62 1.05 -7.10
N GLU A 106 9.93 0.90 -8.38
CA GLU A 106 9.28 1.65 -9.45
C GLU A 106 7.82 1.21 -9.56
N CYS A 107 6.87 2.13 -9.59
CA CYS A 107 5.44 1.84 -9.72
C CYS A 107 4.84 2.46 -10.99
N SER A 108 3.69 1.97 -11.41
CA SER A 108 2.92 2.58 -12.50
C SER A 108 2.37 3.97 -12.13
N ASP A 109 2.02 4.76 -13.15
CA ASP A 109 1.31 6.04 -12.99
C ASP A 109 -0.04 5.85 -12.28
N ARG A 110 -0.74 4.74 -12.56
CA ARG A 110 -2.03 4.43 -11.92
C ARG A 110 -1.86 4.21 -10.42
N PHE A 111 -0.86 3.42 -10.04
CA PHE A 111 -0.58 3.14 -8.64
C PHE A 111 -0.15 4.41 -7.90
N ALA A 112 0.71 5.21 -8.53
CA ALA A 112 1.10 6.50 -7.98
C ALA A 112 -0.09 7.46 -7.81
N GLY A 113 -0.98 7.52 -8.80
CA GLY A 113 -2.22 8.29 -8.74
C GLY A 113 -3.14 7.84 -7.60
N ASN A 114 -3.28 6.53 -7.39
CA ASN A 114 -4.06 5.99 -6.27
C ASN A 114 -3.46 6.35 -4.91
N LEU A 115 -2.13 6.31 -4.76
CA LEU A 115 -1.44 6.73 -3.53
C LEU A 115 -1.63 8.22 -3.26
N GLU A 116 -1.53 9.06 -4.30
CA GLU A 116 -1.75 10.49 -4.20
C GLU A 116 -3.21 10.81 -3.86
N TRP A 117 -4.18 10.13 -4.48
CA TRP A 117 -5.60 10.22 -4.12
C TRP A 117 -5.81 9.87 -2.65
N PHE A 118 -5.28 8.74 -2.19
CA PHE A 118 -5.43 8.32 -0.80
C PHE A 118 -4.87 9.36 0.17
N LYS A 119 -3.66 9.86 -0.10
CA LYS A 119 -3.02 10.90 0.71
C LYS A 119 -3.82 12.21 0.73
N LYS A 120 -4.37 12.63 -0.41
CA LYS A 120 -5.02 13.94 -0.58
C LYS A 120 -6.49 13.96 -0.23
N GLU A 121 -7.21 12.88 -0.45
CA GLU A 121 -8.68 12.88 -0.40
C GLU A 121 -9.23 12.02 0.74
N VAL A 122 -8.52 10.96 1.15
CA VAL A 122 -9.03 10.07 2.19
C VAL A 122 -8.72 10.65 3.58
N ARG A 123 -9.76 10.79 4.41
CA ARG A 123 -9.68 11.39 5.75
C ARG A 123 -10.29 10.52 6.84
N CYS A 124 -11.23 9.65 6.49
CA CYS A 124 -11.93 8.80 7.45
C CYS A 124 -12.33 7.45 6.83
N LEU A 125 -12.92 6.57 7.64
CA LEU A 125 -13.40 5.26 7.18
C LEU A 125 -14.48 5.38 6.10
N GLN A 126 -15.31 6.44 6.15
CA GLN A 126 -16.42 6.64 5.21
C GLN A 126 -15.91 6.86 3.77
N ASP A 127 -14.78 7.55 3.59
CA ASP A 127 -14.19 7.80 2.28
C ASP A 127 -13.77 6.49 1.59
N LEU A 128 -13.46 5.47 2.38
CA LEU A 128 -13.04 4.14 1.91
C LEU A 128 -14.19 3.12 1.85
N ASP A 129 -15.41 3.52 2.18
CA ASP A 129 -16.53 2.59 2.31
C ASP A 129 -16.90 1.90 0.99
N HIS A 130 -16.58 2.53 -0.14
CA HIS A 130 -16.75 1.98 -1.49
C HIS A 130 -15.67 0.93 -1.84
N LEU A 131 -14.55 0.90 -1.12
CA LEU A 131 -13.47 -0.08 -1.28
C LEU A 131 -13.51 -1.19 -0.23
N ARG A 132 -14.51 -1.17 0.67
CA ARG A 132 -14.62 -2.13 1.78
C ARG A 132 -14.60 -3.56 1.26
N TRP A 133 -13.69 -4.36 1.79
CA TRP A 133 -13.45 -5.74 1.35
C TRP A 133 -14.73 -6.59 1.35
N GLU A 134 -15.58 -6.42 2.37
CA GLU A 134 -16.87 -7.15 2.50
C GLU A 134 -17.87 -6.86 1.39
N LYS A 135 -17.81 -5.69 0.74
CA LYS A 135 -18.70 -5.33 -0.36
C LYS A 135 -18.24 -5.83 -1.71
N LEU A 136 -16.98 -6.31 -1.77
CA LEU A 136 -16.28 -6.72 -2.99
C LEU A 136 -15.86 -8.19 -2.92
N LYS A 137 -16.32 -8.93 -1.90
CA LYS A 137 -16.26 -10.38 -1.86
C LYS A 137 -17.42 -10.90 -2.68
N ASP A 138 -17.12 -11.59 -3.77
CA ASP A 138 -18.03 -12.62 -4.30
C ASP A 138 -17.85 -13.91 -3.49
#